data_AF-A0A8J1YUR2-F1
#
_entry.id   AF-A0A8J1YUR2-F1
#
_cell.length_a   1.000
_cell.length_b   1.000
_cell.length_c   1.000
_cell.angle_alpha   90.00
_cell.angle_beta   90.00
_cell.angle_gamma   90.00
#
_symmetry.space_group_name_H-M   'P 1'
#
loop_
_entity.id
_entity.type
_entity.pdbx_description
1 polymer ?
#
loop_
_entity_poly.entity_id
_entity_poly.type
_entity_poly.pdbx_seq_one_letter_code
_entity_poly.pdbx_strand_id
1 'polypeptide(L)'
;QKAGVLEFVGDSQGIGEWLKPAHARYGQVLGDIRSDKFRATLKPIQEQDENSPELEVKFKNMMEQFHPVMNYFFTEKHRDPMAWFAMRLNYTRSVAVTSIVGWVLGIGDRHCSNILIDQITGELVHIDFGIVFEEGQRLRIPEKVPFRLTNDLVDGLGVTGVDGTFRRCSEHTLRVLRESSALIMTVLEVFKHDPLYAWTGDPDKLQRAQGGGRVDLAQSATVQEKADRVLSRIRQKLRDDLSVEYRVNQLIQEATDVENLAKIFVGWQSWF
;
A
#
# COMPACT_ATOMS: atom_id res chain seq x y z
N GLN A 1 24.74 -11.47 -6.56
CA GLN A 1 25.30 -10.20 -6.01
C GLN A 1 24.42 -9.77 -4.84
N LYS A 2 24.99 -9.29 -3.73
CA LYS A 2 24.25 -8.95 -2.48
C LYS A 2 24.23 -7.46 -2.13
N ALA A 3 24.67 -6.59 -3.04
CA ALA A 3 24.72 -5.14 -2.82
C ALA A 3 24.29 -4.40 -4.10
N GLY A 4 23.62 -3.27 -3.92
CA GLY A 4 23.22 -2.33 -4.96
C GLY A 4 23.33 -0.90 -4.44
N VAL A 5 23.34 0.07 -5.35
CA VAL A 5 23.30 1.50 -5.00
C VAL A 5 21.85 1.96 -5.15
N LEU A 6 21.30 2.50 -4.07
CA LEU A 6 20.00 3.15 -4.07
C LEU A 6 20.23 4.63 -3.77
N GLU A 7 19.49 5.49 -4.46
CA GLU A 7 19.44 6.90 -4.13
C GLU A 7 18.73 7.08 -2.78
N PHE A 8 19.37 7.79 -1.87
CA PHE A 8 18.72 8.22 -0.64
C PHE A 8 17.90 9.47 -0.95
N VAL A 9 16.58 9.36 -0.81
CA VAL A 9 15.68 10.50 -1.00
C VAL A 9 15.85 11.43 0.21
N GLY A 10 16.55 12.56 -0.01
CA GLY A 10 16.75 13.59 1.00
C GLY A 10 15.43 14.07 1.60
N ASP A 11 15.47 14.47 2.87
CA ASP A 11 14.31 15.02 3.59
C ASP A 11 13.06 14.12 3.62
N SER A 12 13.21 12.82 3.34
CA SER A 12 12.13 11.84 3.46
C SER A 12 12.26 10.99 4.73
N GLN A 13 11.13 10.49 5.22
CA GLN A 13 11.10 9.53 6.33
C GLN A 13 9.97 8.52 6.11
N GLY A 14 10.09 7.33 6.69
CA GLY A 14 9.01 6.35 6.63
C GLY A 14 7.75 6.89 7.31
N ILE A 15 6.57 6.70 6.73
CA ILE A 15 5.33 7.19 7.34
C ILE A 15 5.12 6.64 8.75
N GLY A 16 5.58 5.41 9.00
CA GLY A 16 5.53 4.79 10.33
C GLY A 16 6.45 5.46 11.36
N GLU A 17 7.54 6.10 10.93
CA GLU A 17 8.46 6.81 11.82
C GLU A 17 7.82 8.09 12.38
N TRP A 18 6.89 8.69 11.63
CA TRP A 18 6.11 9.83 12.10
C TRP A 18 4.81 9.41 12.80
N LEU A 19 4.05 8.46 12.23
CA LEU A 19 2.75 8.04 12.76
C LEU A 19 2.86 7.43 14.16
N LYS A 20 3.84 6.55 14.41
CA LYS A 20 4.00 5.91 15.72
C LYS A 20 4.15 6.92 16.88
N PRO A 21 5.08 7.89 16.83
CA PRO A 21 5.16 8.90 17.86
C PRO A 21 3.99 9.89 17.82
N ALA A 22 3.42 10.21 16.65
CA ALA A 22 2.25 11.10 16.57
C ALA A 22 1.03 10.51 17.31
N HIS A 23 0.73 9.22 17.08
CA HIS A 23 -0.31 8.48 17.82
C HIS A 23 -0.05 8.44 19.33
N ALA A 24 1.21 8.32 19.75
CA ALA A 24 1.56 8.38 21.17
C ALA A 24 1.31 9.77 21.78
N ARG A 25 1.51 10.86 21.01
CA ARG A 25 1.29 12.24 21.46
C ARG A 25 -0.19 12.62 21.45
N TYR A 26 -0.85 12.47 20.31
CA TYR A 26 -2.24 12.92 20.09
C TYR A 26 -3.25 11.92 20.64
N GLY A 27 -2.99 10.62 20.50
CA GLY A 27 -3.87 9.57 21.01
C GLY A 27 -4.01 9.62 22.54
N GLN A 28 -2.97 10.01 23.28
CA GLN A 28 -3.08 10.18 24.74
C GLN A 28 -4.12 11.24 25.14
N VAL A 29 -4.24 12.31 24.35
CA VAL A 29 -5.23 13.38 24.59
C VAL A 29 -6.65 12.90 24.26
N LEU A 30 -6.78 12.03 23.26
CA LEU A 30 -8.04 11.44 22.81
C LEU A 30 -8.50 10.24 23.67
N GLY A 31 -7.62 9.71 24.52
CA GLY A 31 -7.89 8.49 25.30
C GLY A 31 -7.72 7.21 24.50
N ASP A 32 -6.94 7.25 23.42
CA ASP A 32 -6.75 6.13 22.50
C ASP A 32 -5.88 5.01 23.08
N ILE A 33 -6.13 3.81 22.59
CA ILE A 33 -5.25 2.67 22.85
C ILE A 33 -3.92 2.83 22.08
N ARG A 34 -2.85 2.26 22.61
CA ARG A 34 -1.54 2.31 21.93
C ARG A 34 -1.44 1.25 20.84
N SER A 35 -0.65 1.54 19.80
CA SER A 35 -0.38 0.64 18.68
C SER A 35 0.17 -0.74 19.10
N ASP A 36 0.96 -0.82 20.18
CA ASP A 36 1.50 -2.09 20.68
C ASP A 36 0.41 -3.06 21.14
N LYS A 37 -0.74 -2.55 21.59
CA LYS A 37 -1.90 -3.35 21.99
C LYS A 37 -2.50 -4.12 20.80
N PHE A 38 -2.55 -3.51 19.61
CA PHE A 38 -3.01 -4.18 18.38
C PHE A 38 -2.16 -5.38 18.09
N ARG A 39 -0.83 -5.20 18.08
CA ARG A 39 0.10 -6.29 17.82
C ARG A 39 0.01 -7.40 18.86
N ALA A 40 -0.05 -7.05 20.14
CA ALA A 40 -0.16 -8.01 21.24
C ALA A 40 -1.46 -8.84 21.19
N THR A 41 -2.54 -8.25 20.69
CA THR A 41 -3.88 -8.87 20.64
C THR A 41 -4.08 -9.71 19.37
N LEU A 42 -3.69 -9.18 18.21
CA LEU A 42 -3.98 -9.80 16.91
C LEU A 42 -2.95 -10.86 16.52
N LYS A 43 -1.68 -10.69 16.91
CA LYS A 43 -0.61 -11.63 16.53
C LYS A 43 -0.87 -13.07 16.98
N PRO A 44 -1.25 -13.36 18.26
CA PRO A 44 -1.50 -14.72 18.69
C PRO A 44 -2.66 -15.39 17.94
N ILE A 45 -3.71 -14.62 17.65
CA ILE A 45 -4.88 -15.11 16.88
C ILE A 45 -4.45 -15.45 15.46
N GLN A 46 -3.73 -14.54 14.79
CA GLN A 46 -3.27 -14.72 13.42
C GLN A 46 -2.24 -15.86 13.27
N GLU A 47 -1.42 -16.14 14.29
CA GLU A 47 -0.49 -17.27 14.30
C GLU A 47 -1.21 -18.63 14.43
N GLN A 48 -2.37 -18.66 15.09
CA GLN A 48 -3.22 -19.85 15.21
C GLN A 48 -4.08 -20.07 13.96
N ASP A 49 -4.78 -19.02 13.52
CA ASP A 49 -5.62 -19.01 12.33
C ASP A 49 -5.63 -17.60 11.70
N GLU A 50 -4.99 -17.48 10.54
CA GLU A 50 -4.88 -16.24 9.77
C GLU A 50 -6.22 -15.76 9.18
N ASN A 51 -7.23 -16.63 9.10
CA ASN A 51 -8.57 -16.29 8.60
C ASN A 51 -9.64 -16.27 9.71
N SER A 52 -9.23 -16.30 10.98
CA SER A 52 -10.15 -16.32 12.10
C SER A 52 -11.12 -15.13 12.05
N PRO A 53 -12.44 -15.36 12.21
CA PRO A 53 -13.42 -14.29 12.29
C PRO A 53 -13.23 -13.40 13.53
N GLU A 54 -12.52 -13.90 14.55
CA GLU A 54 -12.20 -13.12 15.75
C GLU A 54 -11.28 -11.92 15.45
N LEU A 55 -10.43 -12.03 14.42
CA LEU A 55 -9.54 -10.93 13.99
C LEU A 55 -10.35 -9.69 13.62
N GLU A 56 -11.41 -9.87 12.83
CA GLU A 56 -12.28 -8.78 12.38
C GLU A 56 -12.98 -8.11 13.56
N VAL A 57 -13.58 -8.90 14.45
CA VAL A 57 -14.30 -8.39 15.62
C VAL A 57 -13.36 -7.61 16.53
N LYS A 58 -12.18 -8.16 16.83
CA LYS A 58 -11.18 -7.49 17.67
C LYS A 58 -10.64 -6.23 17.01
N PHE A 59 -10.32 -6.28 15.73
CA PHE A 59 -9.83 -5.15 14.97
C PHE A 59 -10.84 -4.00 14.98
N LYS A 60 -12.11 -4.26 14.64
CA LYS A 60 -13.20 -3.27 14.67
C LYS A 60 -13.32 -2.59 16.04
N ASN A 61 -13.44 -3.39 17.11
CA ASN A 61 -13.58 -2.87 18.48
C ASN A 61 -12.36 -2.02 18.92
N MET A 62 -11.17 -2.36 18.43
CA MET A 62 -9.95 -1.61 18.75
C MET A 62 -9.84 -0.31 17.95
N MET A 63 -10.28 -0.31 16.68
CA MET A 63 -10.32 0.88 15.84
C MET A 63 -11.31 1.94 16.36
N GLU A 64 -12.36 1.56 17.09
CA GLU A 64 -13.24 2.51 17.79
C GLU A 64 -12.52 3.35 18.86
N GLN A 65 -11.37 2.87 19.36
CA GLN A 65 -10.55 3.54 20.37
C GLN A 65 -9.20 3.98 19.78
N PHE A 66 -9.12 4.15 18.47
CA PHE A 66 -7.89 4.50 17.77
C PHE A 66 -8.20 5.46 16.62
N HIS A 67 -8.04 6.75 16.88
CA HIS A 67 -8.38 7.79 15.92
C HIS A 67 -7.19 8.09 14.99
N PRO A 68 -7.43 8.38 13.70
CA PRO A 68 -6.36 8.77 12.81
C PRO A 68 -5.78 10.15 13.17
N VAL A 69 -4.49 10.35 12.90
CA VAL A 69 -3.73 11.55 13.31
C VAL A 69 -2.88 12.14 12.18
N MET A 70 -3.01 11.64 10.95
CA MET A 70 -2.17 12.06 9.83
C MET A 70 -2.36 13.53 9.44
N ASN A 71 -3.55 14.08 9.65
CA ASN A 71 -3.85 15.48 9.39
C ASN A 71 -2.91 16.42 10.16
N TYR A 72 -2.44 16.02 11.35
CA TYR A 72 -1.55 16.82 12.18
C TYR A 72 -0.18 17.01 11.53
N PHE A 73 0.26 16.07 10.67
CA PHE A 73 1.54 16.18 9.94
C PHE A 73 1.62 17.50 9.18
N PHE A 74 0.57 17.82 8.42
CA PHE A 74 0.53 19.02 7.60
C PHE A 74 0.44 20.29 8.46
N THR A 75 -0.36 20.26 9.54
CA THR A 75 -0.51 21.42 10.43
C THR A 75 0.73 21.70 11.29
N GLU A 76 1.50 20.66 11.63
CA GLU A 76 2.79 20.82 12.32
C GLU A 76 3.84 21.44 11.39
N LYS A 77 3.83 21.07 10.10
CA LYS A 77 4.80 21.52 9.10
C LYS A 77 4.55 22.95 8.63
N HIS A 78 3.30 23.34 8.42
CA HIS A 78 2.96 24.68 7.93
C HIS A 78 1.84 25.33 8.74
N ARG A 79 2.15 26.48 9.34
CA ARG A 79 1.15 27.37 9.96
C ARG A 79 0.50 28.32 8.95
N ASP A 80 1.18 28.58 7.84
CA ASP A 80 0.63 29.36 6.73
C ASP A 80 -0.41 28.51 5.98
N PRO A 81 -1.68 28.99 5.84
CA PRO A 81 -2.73 28.22 5.20
C PRO A 81 -2.46 27.86 3.74
N MET A 82 -1.75 28.72 3.00
CA MET A 82 -1.47 28.48 1.58
C MET A 82 -0.42 27.38 1.41
N ALA A 83 0.66 27.44 2.18
CA ALA A 83 1.69 26.40 2.20
C ALA A 83 1.13 25.05 2.72
N TRP A 84 0.33 25.08 3.78
CA TRP A 84 -0.38 23.90 4.29
C TRP A 84 -1.26 23.25 3.23
N PHE A 85 -2.08 24.06 2.54
CA PHE A 85 -2.98 23.57 1.50
C PHE A 85 -2.21 22.97 0.32
N ALA A 86 -1.13 23.63 -0.12
CA ALA A 86 -0.27 23.15 -1.19
C ALA A 86 0.39 21.81 -0.84
N MET A 87 0.99 21.69 0.35
CA MET A 87 1.61 20.44 0.82
C MET A 87 0.61 19.29 0.89
N ARG A 88 -0.57 19.51 1.47
CA ARG A 88 -1.62 18.48 1.55
C ARG A 88 -2.15 18.08 0.17
N LEU A 89 -2.20 19.03 -0.78
CA LEU A 89 -2.61 18.76 -2.14
C LEU A 89 -1.59 17.87 -2.87
N ASN A 90 -0.28 18.11 -2.68
CA ASN A 90 0.79 17.27 -3.20
C ASN A 90 0.71 15.85 -2.60
N TYR A 91 0.51 15.75 -1.28
CA TYR A 91 0.23 14.48 -0.62
C TYR A 91 -0.93 13.75 -1.29
N THR A 92 -2.10 14.38 -1.38
CA THR A 92 -3.31 13.75 -1.92
C THR A 92 -3.13 13.26 -3.36
N ARG A 93 -2.45 14.05 -4.20
CA ARG A 93 -2.14 13.69 -5.59
C ARG A 93 -1.17 12.51 -5.66
N SER A 94 -0.10 12.54 -4.86
CA SER A 94 0.89 11.46 -4.82
C SER A 94 0.28 10.14 -4.32
N VAL A 95 -0.56 10.14 -3.26
CA VAL A 95 -1.31 8.95 -2.81
C VAL A 95 -2.14 8.38 -3.98
N ALA A 96 -2.94 9.23 -4.65
CA ALA A 96 -3.82 8.77 -5.73
C ALA A 96 -3.04 8.12 -6.88
N VAL A 97 -1.96 8.77 -7.31
CA VAL A 97 -1.13 8.26 -8.42
C VAL A 97 -0.44 6.95 -8.01
N THR A 98 0.21 6.89 -6.84
CA THR A 98 0.93 5.69 -6.42
C THR A 98 0.01 4.52 -6.10
N SER A 99 -1.20 4.77 -5.59
CA SER A 99 -2.23 3.73 -5.38
C SER A 99 -2.66 3.08 -6.69
N ILE A 100 -2.99 3.88 -7.71
CA ILE A 100 -3.47 3.34 -8.99
C ILE A 100 -2.33 2.66 -9.77
N VAL A 101 -1.14 3.28 -9.83
CA VAL A 101 0.03 2.66 -10.47
C VAL A 101 0.42 1.38 -9.73
N GLY A 102 0.41 1.40 -8.40
CA GLY A 102 0.68 0.25 -7.55
C GLY A 102 -0.27 -0.90 -7.80
N TRP A 103 -1.57 -0.62 -7.94
CA TRP A 103 -2.56 -1.62 -8.30
C TRP A 103 -2.34 -2.21 -9.69
N VAL A 104 -2.10 -1.37 -10.71
CA VAL A 104 -1.85 -1.84 -12.10
C VAL A 104 -0.66 -2.79 -12.14
N LEU A 105 0.45 -2.42 -11.48
CA LEU A 105 1.67 -3.23 -11.43
C LEU A 105 1.63 -4.36 -10.39
N GLY A 106 0.64 -4.37 -9.49
CA GLY A 106 0.52 -5.35 -8.41
C GLY A 106 1.66 -5.26 -7.39
N ILE A 107 2.03 -4.05 -6.99
CA ILE A 107 3.08 -3.80 -6.00
C ILE A 107 2.58 -4.21 -4.61
N GLY A 108 3.28 -5.15 -3.96
CA GLY A 108 2.99 -5.60 -2.60
C GLY A 108 4.01 -5.10 -1.58
N ASP A 109 3.91 -5.61 -0.35
CA ASP A 109 4.78 -5.26 0.79
C ASP A 109 4.79 -3.76 1.08
N ARG A 110 3.59 -3.15 1.04
CA ARG A 110 3.38 -1.71 1.22
C ARG A 110 3.16 -1.35 2.69
N HIS A 111 4.01 -1.86 3.57
CA HIS A 111 3.99 -1.52 4.99
C HIS A 111 4.56 -0.12 5.26
N CYS A 112 4.35 0.41 6.46
CA CYS A 112 4.71 1.78 6.85
C CYS A 112 6.17 2.22 6.62
N SER A 113 7.12 1.28 6.52
CA SER A 113 8.54 1.60 6.24
C SER A 113 8.90 1.66 4.74
N ASN A 114 8.06 1.10 3.86
CA ASN A 114 8.27 1.11 2.40
C ASN A 114 7.53 2.27 1.71
N ILE A 115 6.85 3.08 2.51
CA ILE A 115 6.14 4.27 2.10
C ILE A 115 6.77 5.43 2.86
N LEU A 116 7.45 6.30 2.12
CA LEU A 116 8.09 7.48 2.65
C LEU A 116 7.21 8.71 2.41
N ILE A 117 7.33 9.70 3.28
CA ILE A 117 6.78 11.03 3.06
C ILE A 117 7.92 12.04 3.03
N ASP A 118 7.95 12.86 1.99
CA ASP A 118 8.85 14.01 1.88
C ASP A 118 8.40 15.09 2.88
N GLN A 119 9.32 15.49 3.74
CA GLN A 119 9.06 16.43 4.83
C GLN A 119 8.94 17.89 4.39
N ILE A 120 9.36 18.22 3.17
CA ILE A 120 9.33 19.55 2.57
C ILE A 120 8.12 19.66 1.65
N THR A 121 7.93 18.71 0.73
CA THR A 121 6.89 18.78 -0.31
C THR A 121 5.57 18.13 0.10
N GLY A 122 5.62 17.18 1.04
CA GLY A 122 4.48 16.35 1.44
C GLY A 122 4.16 15.19 0.50
N GLU A 123 4.96 14.97 -0.54
CA GLU A 123 4.75 13.88 -1.49
C GLU A 123 5.07 12.51 -0.88
N LEU A 124 4.28 11.52 -1.26
CA LEU A 124 4.52 10.12 -0.94
C LEU A 124 5.43 9.45 -1.95
N VAL A 125 6.47 8.80 -1.45
CA VAL A 125 7.45 8.07 -2.26
C VAL A 125 7.46 6.61 -1.81
N HIS A 126 7.22 5.69 -2.76
CA HIS A 126 7.30 4.26 -2.48
C HIS A 126 8.72 3.77 -2.75
N ILE A 127 9.26 2.97 -1.85
CA ILE A 127 10.59 2.34 -1.99
C ILE A 127 10.46 0.82 -1.94
N ASP A 128 11.56 0.13 -2.25
CA ASP A 128 11.70 -1.33 -2.24
C ASP A 128 10.58 -2.06 -3.00
N PHE A 129 10.67 -2.10 -4.33
CA PHE A 129 9.73 -2.84 -5.18
C PHE A 129 10.08 -4.33 -5.29
N GLY A 130 10.55 -4.95 -4.20
CA GLY A 130 10.97 -6.36 -4.19
C GLY A 130 9.83 -7.37 -4.37
N ILE A 131 8.58 -6.96 -4.10
CA ILE A 131 7.36 -7.75 -4.29
C ILE A 131 6.45 -6.98 -5.25
N VAL A 132 6.36 -7.46 -6.49
CA VAL A 132 5.56 -6.86 -7.58
C VAL A 132 4.78 -7.93 -8.31
N PHE A 133 3.90 -7.53 -9.23
CA PHE A 133 3.09 -8.42 -10.06
C PHE A 133 2.20 -9.38 -9.27
N GLU A 134 1.64 -8.87 -8.17
CA GLU A 134 0.72 -9.53 -7.24
C GLU A 134 1.34 -10.70 -6.46
N GLU A 135 2.66 -10.79 -6.39
CA GLU A 135 3.32 -11.80 -5.55
C GLU A 135 3.02 -11.59 -4.05
N GLY A 136 2.51 -10.41 -3.65
CA GLY A 136 1.96 -10.16 -2.30
C GLY A 136 0.77 -11.06 -1.92
N GLN A 137 0.03 -11.58 -2.91
CA GLN A 137 -1.04 -12.56 -2.67
C GLN A 137 -0.52 -13.97 -2.40
N ARG A 138 0.77 -14.21 -2.65
CA ARG A 138 1.45 -15.51 -2.46
C ARG A 138 2.27 -15.56 -1.18
N LEU A 139 2.27 -14.48 -0.41
CA LEU A 139 2.79 -14.48 0.95
C LEU A 139 1.99 -15.47 1.80
N ARG A 140 2.58 -15.95 2.90
CA ARG A 140 1.91 -16.88 3.82
C ARG A 140 0.56 -16.32 4.25
N ILE A 141 0.54 -15.06 4.68
CA ILE A 141 -0.66 -14.28 4.94
C ILE A 141 -0.82 -13.30 3.76
N PRO A 142 -1.74 -13.54 2.82
CA PRO A 142 -1.87 -12.71 1.64
C PRO A 142 -2.22 -11.25 1.96
N GLU A 143 -1.67 -10.32 1.18
CA GLU A 143 -2.18 -8.94 1.14
C GLU A 143 -3.52 -8.91 0.39
N LYS A 144 -4.62 -8.69 1.12
CA LYS A 144 -6.00 -8.74 0.59
C LYS A 144 -6.55 -7.37 0.14
N VAL A 145 -5.68 -6.37 -0.02
CA VAL A 145 -6.06 -5.02 -0.46
C VAL A 145 -5.28 -4.65 -1.73
N PRO A 146 -5.88 -3.87 -2.65
CA PRO A 146 -5.23 -3.50 -3.91
C PRO A 146 -4.09 -2.49 -3.73
N PHE A 147 -4.14 -1.69 -2.66
CA PHE A 147 -3.11 -0.75 -2.23
C PHE A 147 -3.37 -0.33 -0.78
N ARG A 148 -2.41 0.33 -0.15
CA ARG A 148 -2.56 0.88 1.20
C ARG A 148 -3.40 2.15 1.19
N LEU A 149 -4.59 2.11 1.80
CA LEU A 149 -5.47 3.26 2.02
C LEU A 149 -6.20 3.13 3.36
N THR A 150 -5.42 3.17 4.44
CA THR A 150 -5.86 3.02 5.83
C THR A 150 -6.38 4.33 6.42
N ASN A 151 -6.92 4.29 7.64
CA ASN A 151 -7.57 5.46 8.25
C ASN A 151 -6.64 6.68 8.38
N ASP A 152 -5.36 6.50 8.74
CA ASP A 152 -4.42 7.64 8.76
C ASP A 152 -4.19 8.20 7.36
N LEU A 153 -4.01 7.35 6.34
CA LEU A 153 -3.84 7.85 4.97
C LEU A 153 -5.07 8.63 4.49
N VAL A 154 -6.27 8.14 4.81
CA VAL A 154 -7.54 8.81 4.46
C VAL A 154 -7.69 10.14 5.21
N ASP A 155 -7.33 10.21 6.48
CA ASP A 155 -7.36 11.45 7.28
C ASP A 155 -6.40 12.52 6.70
N GLY A 156 -5.24 12.10 6.20
CA GLY A 156 -4.30 12.98 5.50
C GLY A 156 -4.86 13.64 4.23
N LEU A 157 -5.89 13.06 3.60
CA LEU A 157 -6.55 13.63 2.42
C LEU A 157 -7.41 14.87 2.78
N GLY A 158 -7.69 15.05 4.07
CA GLY A 158 -8.52 16.13 4.60
C GLY A 158 -10.01 15.77 4.68
N VAL A 159 -10.84 16.79 4.89
CA VAL A 159 -12.27 16.62 5.26
C VAL A 159 -13.10 15.85 4.23
N THR A 160 -12.73 15.90 2.95
CA THR A 160 -13.43 15.17 1.89
C THR A 160 -13.05 13.68 1.83
N GLY A 161 -12.03 13.26 2.59
CA GLY A 161 -11.47 11.92 2.53
C GLY A 161 -11.19 11.49 1.08
N VAL A 162 -11.68 10.31 0.74
CA VAL A 162 -11.50 9.71 -0.59
C VAL A 162 -12.31 10.41 -1.69
N ASP A 163 -13.44 11.04 -1.39
CA ASP A 163 -14.40 11.53 -2.39
C ASP A 163 -14.02 12.86 -3.06
N GLY A 164 -12.98 13.52 -2.55
CA GLY A 164 -12.47 14.77 -3.11
C GLY A 164 -11.40 14.57 -4.18
N THR A 165 -10.29 15.28 -4.01
CA THR A 165 -9.17 15.27 -4.94
C THR A 165 -8.61 13.87 -5.18
N PHE A 166 -8.59 13.01 -4.16
CA PHE A 166 -8.08 11.64 -4.28
C PHE A 166 -8.81 10.84 -5.37
N ARG A 167 -10.15 10.71 -5.29
CA ARG A 167 -10.94 9.99 -6.28
C ARG A 167 -10.76 10.57 -7.69
N ARG A 168 -10.77 11.90 -7.85
CA ARG A 168 -10.57 12.55 -9.15
C ARG A 168 -9.18 12.31 -9.75
N CYS A 169 -8.14 12.38 -8.92
CA CYS A 169 -6.78 12.07 -9.36
C CYS A 169 -6.62 10.58 -9.70
N SER A 170 -7.25 9.69 -8.94
CA SER A 170 -7.25 8.25 -9.22
C SER A 170 -7.96 7.91 -10.54
N GLU A 171 -9.13 8.52 -10.80
CA GLU A 171 -9.85 8.41 -12.08
C GLU A 171 -8.99 8.91 -13.23
N HIS A 172 -8.40 10.09 -13.10
CA HIS A 172 -7.55 10.66 -14.15
C HIS A 172 -6.31 9.79 -14.42
N THR A 173 -5.65 9.30 -13.37
CA THR A 173 -4.48 8.43 -13.48
C THR A 173 -4.83 7.14 -14.22
N LEU A 174 -5.91 6.46 -13.82
CA LEU A 174 -6.33 5.21 -14.47
C LEU A 174 -6.70 5.44 -15.94
N ARG A 175 -7.35 6.56 -16.26
CA ARG A 175 -7.68 6.92 -17.65
C ARG A 175 -6.42 7.04 -18.51
N VAL A 176 -5.43 7.80 -18.06
CA VAL A 176 -4.15 7.98 -18.78
C VAL A 176 -3.40 6.65 -18.93
N LEU A 177 -3.39 5.80 -17.90
CA LEU A 177 -2.77 4.47 -17.96
C LEU A 177 -3.47 3.56 -18.99
N ARG A 178 -4.80 3.60 -19.08
CA ARG A 178 -5.57 2.82 -20.08
C ARG A 178 -5.32 3.33 -21.51
N GLU A 179 -5.33 4.65 -21.71
CA GLU A 179 -5.02 5.29 -22.99
C GLU A 179 -3.59 4.97 -23.45
N SER A 180 -2.66 4.89 -22.51
CA SER A 180 -1.24 4.56 -22.77
C SER A 180 -0.92 3.07 -22.62
N SER A 181 -1.93 2.20 -22.60
CA SER A 181 -1.74 0.77 -22.31
C SER A 181 -0.78 0.07 -23.27
N ALA A 182 -0.83 0.41 -24.57
CA ALA A 182 0.09 -0.14 -25.56
C ALA A 182 1.56 0.16 -25.21
N LEU A 183 1.88 1.40 -24.82
CA LEU A 183 3.22 1.81 -24.42
C LEU A 183 3.68 1.08 -23.15
N ILE A 184 2.80 0.98 -22.14
CA ILE A 184 3.09 0.26 -20.89
C ILE A 184 3.41 -1.21 -21.22
N MET A 185 2.61 -1.85 -22.06
CA MET A 185 2.84 -3.23 -22.46
C MET A 185 4.16 -3.38 -23.22
N THR A 186 4.50 -2.48 -24.12
CA THR A 186 5.79 -2.51 -24.83
C THR A 186 6.97 -2.44 -23.85
N VAL A 187 6.94 -1.52 -22.88
CA VAL A 187 8.01 -1.41 -21.86
C VAL A 187 8.12 -2.70 -21.04
N LEU A 188 7.01 -3.27 -20.62
CA LEU A 188 7.00 -4.51 -19.82
C LEU A 188 7.43 -5.74 -20.63
N GLU A 189 7.08 -5.79 -21.92
CA GLU A 189 7.46 -6.87 -22.84
C GLU A 189 8.98 -6.89 -23.10
N VAL A 190 9.68 -5.75 -23.00
CA VAL A 190 11.15 -5.73 -23.08
C VAL A 190 11.78 -6.57 -21.96
N PHE A 191 11.27 -6.48 -20.72
CA PHE A 191 11.75 -7.29 -19.60
C PHE A 191 11.50 -8.79 -19.78
N LYS A 192 10.60 -9.18 -20.69
CA LYS A 192 10.30 -10.58 -20.98
C LYS A 192 11.51 -11.26 -21.62
N HIS A 193 12.27 -10.48 -22.39
CA HIS A 193 13.44 -10.92 -23.11
C HIS A 193 14.74 -10.73 -22.31
N ASP A 194 14.67 -10.16 -21.10
CA ASP A 194 15.82 -10.07 -20.20
C ASP A 194 16.01 -11.42 -19.47
N PRO A 195 17.08 -12.18 -19.77
CA PRO A 195 17.32 -13.49 -19.16
C PRO A 195 17.68 -13.41 -17.68
N LEU A 196 18.02 -12.22 -17.17
CA LEU A 196 18.38 -11.99 -15.77
C LEU A 196 17.19 -11.54 -14.92
N TYR A 197 16.07 -11.16 -15.55
CA TYR A 197 14.91 -10.67 -14.81
C TYR A 197 14.10 -11.82 -14.20
N ALA A 198 13.93 -11.78 -12.88
CA ALA A 198 13.10 -12.72 -12.15
C ALA A 198 11.64 -12.23 -12.10
N TRP A 199 10.78 -12.82 -12.92
CA TRP A 199 9.33 -12.52 -12.97
C TRP A 199 8.51 -13.05 -11.78
N THR A 200 9.14 -13.77 -10.85
CA THR A 200 8.54 -14.23 -9.60
C THR A 200 9.36 -13.71 -8.43
N GLY A 201 8.67 -13.42 -7.32
CA GLY A 201 9.32 -12.95 -6.10
C GLY A 201 10.40 -13.92 -5.66
N ASP A 202 11.52 -13.38 -5.18
CA ASP A 202 12.59 -14.18 -4.57
C ASP A 202 11.99 -14.97 -3.38
N PRO A 203 12.03 -16.31 -3.40
CA PRO A 203 11.52 -17.14 -2.31
C PRO A 203 12.02 -16.72 -0.94
N ASP A 204 13.29 -16.32 -0.85
CA ASP A 204 13.90 -15.86 0.40
C ASP A 204 13.27 -14.54 0.86
N LYS A 205 12.95 -13.63 -0.07
CA LYS A 205 12.27 -12.36 0.26
C LYS A 205 10.83 -12.61 0.70
N LEU A 206 10.08 -13.43 -0.03
CA LEU A 206 8.69 -13.79 0.33
C LEU A 206 8.63 -14.44 1.73
N GLN A 207 9.61 -15.29 2.06
CA GLN A 207 9.72 -15.91 3.38
C GLN A 207 10.12 -14.91 4.47
N ARG A 208 11.03 -13.98 4.19
CA ARG A 208 11.50 -12.97 5.17
C ARG A 208 10.48 -11.88 5.46
N ALA A 209 9.65 -11.50 4.48
CA ALA A 209 8.65 -10.44 4.62
C ALA A 209 7.69 -10.69 5.83
N GLN A 210 7.44 -11.96 6.18
CA GLN A 210 6.53 -12.35 7.26
C GLN A 210 7.17 -13.23 8.34
N GLY A 211 8.50 -13.27 8.41
CA GLY A 211 9.21 -13.92 9.52
C GLY A 211 9.32 -15.44 9.45
N GLY A 212 9.49 -16.05 8.27
CA GLY A 212 10.08 -17.40 8.16
C GLY A 212 9.13 -18.59 7.95
N GLY A 213 7.96 -18.40 7.35
CA GLY A 213 7.04 -19.51 7.00
C GLY A 213 7.44 -20.27 5.73
N ARG A 214 7.09 -21.56 5.62
CA ARG A 214 7.34 -22.38 4.42
C ARG A 214 6.40 -21.92 3.29
N VAL A 215 6.93 -21.34 2.22
CA VAL A 215 6.17 -21.01 1.01
C VAL A 215 6.14 -22.27 0.13
N ASP A 216 4.96 -22.84 -0.10
CA ASP A 216 4.80 -23.95 -1.04
C ASP A 216 4.98 -23.44 -2.47
N LEU A 217 6.22 -23.49 -2.95
CA LEU A 217 6.57 -23.19 -4.32
C LEU A 217 6.12 -24.36 -5.21
N ALA A 218 4.91 -24.29 -5.74
CA ALA A 218 4.45 -25.20 -6.79
C ALA A 218 5.43 -25.21 -7.98
N GLN A 219 5.66 -26.40 -8.53
CA GLN A 219 6.68 -26.69 -9.54
C GLN A 219 6.53 -25.92 -10.88
N SER A 220 7.69 -25.51 -11.40
CA SER A 220 8.13 -25.47 -12.81
C SER A 220 7.24 -24.84 -13.88
N ALA A 221 6.81 -23.59 -13.68
CA ALA A 221 6.55 -22.71 -14.82
C ALA A 221 7.88 -22.11 -15.32
N THR A 222 8.09 -22.11 -16.63
CA THR A 222 9.23 -21.41 -17.26
C THR A 222 9.17 -19.91 -16.95
N VAL A 223 10.33 -19.24 -17.03
CA VAL A 223 10.39 -17.76 -16.88
C VAL A 223 9.44 -17.07 -17.86
N GLN A 224 9.34 -17.61 -19.07
CA GLN A 224 8.46 -17.10 -20.11
C GLN A 224 6.97 -17.22 -19.75
N GLU A 225 6.53 -18.38 -19.26
CA GLU A 225 5.14 -18.58 -18.83
C GLU A 225 4.78 -17.70 -17.63
N LYS A 226 5.73 -17.48 -16.71
CA LYS A 226 5.56 -16.55 -15.59
C LYS A 226 5.37 -15.12 -16.09
N ALA A 227 6.23 -14.67 -17.00
CA ALA A 227 6.13 -13.36 -17.62
C ALA A 227 4.78 -13.19 -18.37
N ASP A 228 4.37 -14.18 -19.15
CA ASP A 228 3.09 -14.15 -19.88
C ASP A 228 1.88 -14.05 -18.94
N ARG A 229 1.89 -14.78 -17.82
CA ARG A 229 0.83 -14.65 -16.80
C ARG A 229 0.80 -13.27 -16.17
N VAL A 230 1.95 -12.69 -15.86
CA VAL A 230 2.05 -11.32 -15.32
C VAL A 230 1.51 -10.30 -16.33
N LEU A 231 2.02 -10.33 -17.55
CA LEU A 231 1.61 -9.42 -18.63
C LEU A 231 0.12 -9.54 -18.94
N SER A 232 -0.43 -10.76 -18.92
CA SER A 232 -1.87 -10.98 -19.11
C SER A 232 -2.71 -10.31 -18.02
N ARG A 233 -2.28 -10.37 -16.75
CA ARG A 233 -2.98 -9.73 -15.62
C ARG A 233 -2.93 -8.21 -15.70
N ILE A 234 -1.77 -7.64 -16.01
CA ILE A 234 -1.62 -6.18 -16.22
C ILE A 234 -2.50 -5.72 -17.39
N ARG A 235 -2.46 -6.46 -18.51
CA ARG A 235 -3.32 -6.20 -19.66
C ARG A 235 -4.80 -6.24 -19.29
N GLN A 236 -5.22 -7.19 -18.43
CA GLN A 236 -6.60 -7.26 -17.93
C GLN A 236 -6.98 -6.05 -17.08
N LYS A 237 -6.10 -5.58 -16.19
CA LYS A 237 -6.33 -4.39 -15.36
C LYS A 237 -6.45 -3.10 -16.18
N LEU A 238 -5.75 -3.04 -17.32
CA LEU A 238 -5.77 -1.92 -18.25
C LEU A 238 -6.88 -2.00 -19.30
N ARG A 239 -7.74 -3.02 -19.26
CA ARG A 239 -8.93 -3.07 -20.13
C ARG A 239 -9.92 -1.96 -19.78
N ASP A 240 -10.64 -1.51 -20.79
CA ASP A 240 -11.68 -0.48 -20.76
C ASP A 240 -13.11 -1.05 -20.72
N ASP A 241 -13.24 -2.34 -20.40
CA ASP A 241 -14.51 -3.07 -20.26
C ASP A 241 -15.45 -2.49 -19.19
N LEU A 242 -14.86 -1.98 -18.10
CA LEU A 242 -15.56 -1.27 -17.03
C LEU A 242 -15.17 0.21 -17.06
N SER A 243 -16.12 1.09 -16.71
CA SER A 243 -15.83 2.53 -16.61
C SER A 243 -14.72 2.80 -15.58
N VAL A 244 -13.98 3.88 -15.81
CA VAL A 244 -12.88 4.31 -14.93
C VAL A 244 -13.41 4.59 -13.53
N GLU A 245 -14.55 5.26 -13.44
CA GLU A 245 -15.22 5.67 -12.21
C GLU A 245 -15.67 4.44 -11.40
N TYR A 246 -16.25 3.42 -12.07
CA TYR A 246 -16.63 2.17 -11.41
C TYR A 246 -15.41 1.44 -10.87
N ARG A 247 -14.36 1.30 -11.69
CA ARG A 247 -13.13 0.61 -11.28
C ARG A 247 -12.48 1.29 -10.09
N VAL A 248 -12.31 2.62 -10.13
CA VAL A 248 -11.73 3.36 -9.01
C VAL A 248 -12.60 3.21 -7.76
N ASN A 249 -13.92 3.29 -7.87
CA ASN A 249 -14.80 3.08 -6.73
C ASN A 249 -14.65 1.68 -6.10
N GLN A 250 -14.60 0.64 -6.94
CA GLN A 250 -14.39 -0.74 -6.48
C GLN A 250 -13.06 -0.87 -5.74
N LEU A 251 -11.97 -0.32 -6.28
CA LEU A 251 -10.65 -0.39 -5.67
C LEU A 251 -10.59 0.36 -4.33
N ILE A 252 -11.25 1.51 -4.23
CA ILE A 252 -11.34 2.26 -2.97
C ILE A 252 -12.06 1.42 -1.91
N GLN A 253 -13.23 0.87 -2.26
CA GLN A 253 -14.01 0.03 -1.35
C GLN A 253 -13.18 -1.16 -0.85
N GLU A 254 -12.48 -1.86 -1.76
CA GLU A 254 -11.63 -3.00 -1.42
C GLU A 254 -10.44 -2.61 -0.54
N ALA A 255 -9.80 -1.46 -0.81
CA ALA A 255 -8.65 -0.96 -0.05
C ALA A 255 -9.00 -0.49 1.37
N THR A 256 -10.23 -0.01 1.57
CA THR A 256 -10.74 0.45 2.87
C THR A 256 -11.57 -0.59 3.61
N ASP A 257 -11.74 -1.79 3.02
CA ASP A 257 -12.58 -2.83 3.60
C ASP A 257 -11.99 -3.35 4.92
N VAL A 258 -12.79 -3.30 5.98
CA VAL A 258 -12.33 -3.60 7.34
C VAL A 258 -12.04 -5.09 7.51
N GLU A 259 -12.77 -5.97 6.83
CA GLU A 259 -12.51 -7.41 6.88
C GLU A 259 -11.16 -7.74 6.23
N ASN A 260 -10.88 -7.14 5.07
CA ASN A 260 -9.59 -7.26 4.39
C ASN A 260 -8.46 -6.72 5.27
N LEU A 261 -8.61 -5.51 5.81
CA LEU A 261 -7.59 -4.85 6.65
C LEU A 261 -7.30 -5.62 7.96
N ALA A 262 -8.32 -6.23 8.57
CA ALA A 262 -8.17 -7.01 9.80
C ALA A 262 -7.40 -8.33 9.58
N LYS A 263 -7.47 -8.89 8.37
CA LYS A 263 -6.83 -10.18 8.00
C LYS A 263 -5.44 -10.03 7.39
N ILE A 264 -4.94 -8.80 7.20
CA ILE A 264 -3.57 -8.55 6.75
C ILE A 264 -2.57 -8.89 7.86
N PHE A 265 -1.36 -9.30 7.46
CA PHE A 265 -0.25 -9.56 8.37
C PHE A 265 -0.03 -8.41 9.38
N VAL A 266 0.05 -8.74 10.67
CA VAL A 266 0.14 -7.74 11.75
C VAL A 266 1.36 -6.80 11.64
N GLY A 267 2.42 -7.24 10.96
CA GLY A 267 3.62 -6.43 10.70
C GLY A 267 3.41 -5.34 9.66
N TRP A 268 2.37 -5.44 8.82
CA TRP A 268 1.97 -4.41 7.87
C TRP A 268 1.35 -3.18 8.56
N GLN A 269 0.82 -3.38 9.77
CA GLN A 269 0.21 -2.36 10.63
C GLN A 269 -0.97 -1.66 9.95
N SER A 270 -2.07 -2.37 9.75
CA SER A 270 -3.27 -1.89 9.04
C SER A 270 -4.15 -0.91 9.82
N TRP A 271 -3.89 -0.74 11.12
CA TRP A 271 -4.54 0.26 11.97
C TRP A 271 -3.96 1.66 11.77
N PHE A 272 -2.71 1.77 11.33
CA PHE A 272 -2.16 2.98 10.74
C PHE A 272 -2.56 3.05 9.29
#